data_AF-A0AAD7IZX4-F1
#
_entry.id   AF-A0AAD7IZX4-F1
#
_cell.length_a   1.000
_cell.length_b   1.000
_cell.length_c   1.000
_cell.angle_alpha   90.00
_cell.angle_beta   90.00
_cell.angle_gamma   90.00
#
_symmetry.space_group_name_H-M   'P 1'
#
loop_
_entity.id
_entity.type
_entity.pdbx_description
1 polymer ?
#
loop_
_entity_poly.entity_id
_entity_poly.type
_entity_poly.pdbx_seq_one_letter_code
_entity_poly.pdbx_strand_id
1 'polypeptide(L)'
;MVQPLTNLLSFAGKTAVVTGANAGLGRAASLHHAQHQISTLILAVRAQRTGEETKAALLAEPVVRALQTKSTIIFELSTRD
;
A
#
# COMPACT_ATOMS: atom_id res chain seq x y z
N MET A 1 22.89 -3.54 -8.39
CA MET A 1 21.85 -2.51 -8.59
C MET A 1 20.53 -3.22 -8.82
N VAL A 2 19.53 -2.99 -7.97
CA VAL A 2 18.17 -3.46 -8.24
C VAL A 2 17.57 -2.53 -9.29
N GLN A 3 17.13 -3.10 -10.41
CA GLN A 3 16.38 -2.33 -11.40
C GLN A 3 14.97 -2.07 -10.84
N PRO A 4 14.51 -0.81 -10.83
CA PRO A 4 13.13 -0.52 -10.47
C PRO A 4 12.19 -1.19 -11.48
N LEU A 5 11.01 -1.59 -11.01
CA LEU A 5 9.98 -2.16 -11.87
C LEU A 5 9.66 -1.16 -12.99
N THR A 6 9.76 -1.61 -14.24
CA THR A 6 9.54 -0.77 -15.40
C THR A 6 8.08 -0.30 -15.42
N ASN A 7 7.81 0.87 -16.01
CA ASN A 7 6.45 1.42 -16.17
C ASN A 7 5.48 0.52 -16.96
N LEU A 8 5.99 -0.59 -17.52
CA LEU A 8 5.22 -1.66 -18.17
C LEU A 8 4.59 -2.65 -17.19
N LEU A 9 5.06 -2.72 -15.94
CA LEU A 9 4.49 -3.60 -14.94
C LEU A 9 3.30 -2.92 -14.25
N SER A 10 2.11 -3.49 -14.45
CA SER A 10 0.88 -3.14 -13.74
C SER A 10 0.45 -4.30 -12.84
N PHE A 11 -0.07 -3.97 -11.67
CA PHE A 11 -0.68 -4.92 -10.74
C PHE A 11 -2.22 -4.89 -10.79
N ALA A 12 -2.79 -4.41 -11.89
CA ALA A 12 -4.23 -4.44 -12.11
C ALA A 12 -4.79 -5.88 -11.96
N GLY A 13 -5.94 -6.00 -11.30
CA GLY A 13 -6.58 -7.27 -10.96
C GLY A 13 -5.89 -8.06 -9.84
N LYS A 14 -4.82 -7.54 -9.22
CA LYS A 14 -4.11 -8.21 -8.13
C LYS A 14 -4.42 -7.59 -6.77
N THR A 15 -4.27 -8.43 -5.75
CA THR A 15 -4.37 -8.06 -4.33
C THR A 15 -3.03 -8.28 -3.66
N ALA A 16 -2.57 -7.31 -2.88
CA ALA A 16 -1.34 -7.39 -2.09
C ALA A 16 -1.62 -7.14 -0.61
N VAL A 17 -0.95 -7.91 0.27
CA VAL A 17 -0.91 -7.66 1.72
C VAL A 17 0.50 -7.21 2.07
N VAL A 18 0.63 -6.07 2.73
CA VAL A 18 1.91 -5.54 3.17
C VAL A 18 1.95 -5.48 4.69
N THR A 19 2.75 -6.35 5.31
CA THR A 19 2.98 -6.35 6.75
C THR A 19 3.99 -5.28 7.14
N GLY A 20 3.75 -4.58 8.26
CA GLY A 20 4.60 -3.45 8.65
C GLY A 20 4.44 -2.25 7.71
N ALA A 21 3.26 -2.10 7.10
CA ALA A 21 3.00 -1.08 6.08
C ALA A 21 3.10 0.37 6.56
N ASN A 22 3.15 0.59 7.87
CA ASN A 22 3.14 1.93 8.47
C ASN A 22 4.42 2.74 8.18
N ALA A 23 5.57 2.09 8.06
CA ALA A 23 6.86 2.80 7.99
C ALA A 23 7.90 2.06 7.15
N GLY A 24 9.01 2.76 6.87
CA GLY A 24 10.18 2.19 6.20
C GLY A 24 9.84 1.52 4.87
N LEU A 25 10.38 0.31 4.69
CA LEU A 25 10.20 -0.48 3.47
C LEU A 25 8.75 -0.89 3.23
N GLY A 26 7.97 -1.18 4.28
CA GLY A 26 6.56 -1.54 4.14
C GLY A 26 5.74 -0.39 3.55
N ARG A 27 5.99 0.84 4.01
CA ARG A 27 5.35 2.03 3.44
C ARG A 27 5.78 2.27 1.99
N ALA A 28 7.08 2.16 1.71
CA ALA A 28 7.61 2.33 0.34
C ALA A 28 7.04 1.28 -0.63
N ALA A 29 6.96 0.02 -0.21
CA ALA A 29 6.35 -1.05 -1.00
C ALA A 29 4.85 -0.80 -1.22
N SER A 30 4.12 -0.35 -0.20
CA SER A 30 2.71 0.01 -0.31
C SER A 30 2.49 1.13 -1.32
N LEU A 31 3.33 2.17 -1.29
CA LEU A 31 3.31 3.25 -2.27
C LEU A 31 3.61 2.74 -3.68
N HIS A 32 4.64 1.91 -3.82
CA HIS A 32 5.00 1.33 -5.11
C HIS A 32 3.85 0.50 -5.68
N HIS A 33 3.18 -0.34 -4.89
CA HIS A 33 2.00 -1.07 -5.36
C HIS A 33 0.86 -0.13 -5.80
N ALA A 34 0.60 0.93 -5.03
CA ALA A 34 -0.42 1.92 -5.35
C ALA A 34 -0.12 2.68 -6.65
N GLN A 35 1.15 3.05 -6.88
CA GLN A 35 1.61 3.69 -8.12
C GLN A 35 1.49 2.78 -9.34
N HIS A 36 1.49 1.47 -9.14
CA HIS A 36 1.40 0.46 -10.20
C HIS A 36 0.00 -0.17 -10.30
N GLN A 37 -1.06 0.58 -9.96
CA GLN A 37 -2.47 0.20 -10.19
C GLN A 37 -2.91 -1.12 -9.53
N ILE A 38 -2.35 -1.46 -8.37
CA ILE A 38 -2.87 -2.58 -7.56
C ILE A 38 -4.38 -2.41 -7.34
N SER A 39 -5.16 -3.48 -7.52
CA SER A 39 -6.62 -3.38 -7.35
C SER A 39 -7.04 -3.39 -5.89
N THR A 40 -6.32 -4.12 -5.05
CA THR A 40 -6.57 -4.14 -3.62
C THR A 40 -5.25 -4.15 -2.86
N LEU A 41 -5.06 -3.17 -1.98
CA LEU A 41 -3.90 -3.09 -1.10
C LEU A 41 -4.36 -3.21 0.35
N ILE A 42 -3.81 -4.19 1.07
CA ILE A 42 -4.11 -4.43 2.48
C ILE A 42 -2.91 -3.97 3.31
N LEU A 43 -3.11 -2.92 4.10
CA LEU A 43 -2.10 -2.38 5.01
C LEU A 43 -2.19 -3.12 6.35
N ALA A 44 -1.27 -4.06 6.57
CA ALA A 44 -1.17 -4.82 7.79
C ALA A 44 -0.31 -4.05 8.81
N VAL A 45 -0.96 -3.50 9.84
CA VAL A 45 -0.37 -2.62 10.87
C VAL A 45 -0.73 -3.10 12.27
N ARG A 46 0.08 -2.73 13.27
CA ARG A 46 -0.21 -3.08 14.68
C ARG A 46 -1.36 -2.26 15.27
N ALA A 47 -1.57 -1.03 14.79
CA ALA A 47 -2.60 -0.14 15.31
C ALA A 47 -3.37 0.51 14.16
N GLN A 48 -4.71 0.44 14.20
CA GLN A 48 -5.57 0.97 13.13
C GLN A 48 -5.29 2.44 12.81
N ARG A 49 -5.07 3.27 13.84
CA ARG A 49 -4.74 4.70 13.66
C ARG A 49 -3.56 4.92 12.72
N THR A 50 -2.48 4.16 12.92
CA THR A 50 -1.27 4.27 12.09
C THR A 50 -1.52 3.79 10.65
N GLY A 51 -2.41 2.81 10.48
CA GLY A 51 -2.88 2.38 9.17
C GLY A 51 -3.67 3.46 8.43
N GLU A 52 -4.55 4.18 9.13
CA GLU A 52 -5.33 5.29 8.54
C GLU A 52 -4.43 6.46 8.13
N GLU A 53 -3.47 6.83 8.99
CA GLU A 53 -2.46 7.86 8.68
C GLU A 53 -1.65 7.47 7.44
N THR A 54 -1.22 6.21 7.36
CA THR A 54 -0.51 5.68 6.19
C THR A 54 -1.37 5.69 4.94
N LYS A 55 -2.62 5.23 5.02
CA LYS A 55 -3.57 5.25 3.91
C LYS A 55 -3.80 6.68 3.40
N ALA A 56 -4.02 7.64 4.30
CA ALA A 56 -4.20 9.03 3.93
C ALA A 56 -2.96 9.58 3.21
N ALA A 57 -1.76 9.28 3.71
CA ALA A 57 -0.51 9.67 3.06
C ALA A 57 -0.37 9.05 1.66
N LEU A 58 -0.69 7.77 1.47
CA LEU A 58 -0.65 7.10 0.18
C LEU A 58 -1.65 7.69 -0.82
N LEU A 59 -2.86 8.05 -0.37
CA LEU A 59 -3.89 8.64 -1.24
C LEU A 59 -3.60 10.11 -1.60
N ALA A 60 -2.82 10.81 -0.78
CA ALA A 60 -2.37 12.18 -1.06
C ALA A 60 -1.32 12.24 -2.19
N GLU A 61 -0.62 11.14 -2.46
CA GLU A 61 0.41 11.07 -3.50
C GLU A 61 -0.19 11.35 -4.90
N PRO A 62 0.37 12.30 -5.67
CA PRO A 62 -0.22 12.74 -6.94
C PRO A 62 -0.47 11.61 -7.94
N VAL A 63 0.48 10.68 -8.04
CA VAL A 63 0.38 9.53 -8.95
C VAL A 63 -0.74 8.60 -8.52
N VAL A 64 -0.82 8.28 -7.22
CA VAL A 64 -1.86 7.38 -6.67
C VAL A 64 -3.24 8.02 -6.80
N ARG A 65 -3.35 9.33 -6.57
CA ARG A 65 -4.59 10.09 -6.72
C ARG A 65 -5.09 10.08 -8.16
N ALA A 66 -4.19 10.20 -9.13
CA ALA A 66 -4.54 10.16 -10.56
C ALA A 66 -5.07 8.78 -11.00
N LEU A 67 -4.61 7.69 -10.37
CA LEU A 67 -4.98 6.32 -10.73
C LEU A 67 -6.29 5.84 -10.09
N GLN A 68 -6.91 6.63 -9.21
CA GLN A 68 -8.18 6.30 -8.53
C GLN A 68 -8.19 4.87 -7.93
N THR A 69 -7.13 4.53 -7.19
CA THR A 69 -6.95 3.18 -6.61
C THR A 69 -8.20 2.76 -5.82
N LYS A 70 -8.90 1.73 -6.32
CA LYS A 70 -10.28 1.40 -5.92
C LYS A 70 -10.43 0.86 -4.50
N SER A 71 -9.41 0.26 -3.89
CA SER A 71 -9.59 -0.42 -2.59
C SER A 71 -8.30 -0.47 -1.77
N THR A 72 -8.23 0.32 -0.70
CA THR A 72 -7.20 0.20 0.35
C THR A 72 -7.88 -0.23 1.65
N ILE A 73 -7.55 -1.42 2.14
CA ILE A 73 -8.09 -2.03 3.36
C ILE A 73 -7.02 -1.95 4.45
N ILE A 74 -7.41 -1.57 5.66
CA ILE A 74 -6.50 -1.57 6.81
C ILE A 74 -6.80 -2.81 7.64
N PHE A 75 -5.76 -3.55 7.98
CA PHE A 75 -5.86 -4.75 8.80
C PHE A 75 -5.00 -4.59 10.04
N GLU A 76 -5.64 -4.60 11.20
CA GLU A 76 -4.93 -4.58 12.48
C GLU A 76 -4.45 -5.99 12.83
N LEU A 77 -3.14 -6.18 12.92
CA LEU A 77 -2.56 -7.40 13.49
C LEU A 77 -2.51 -7.26 15.01
N SER A 78 -3.56 -7.74 15.66
CA SER A 78 -3.55 -8.03 17.08
C SER A 78 -3.04 -9.46 17.29
N THR A 79 -1.90 -9.61 17.98
CA THR A 79 -1.55 -10.88 18.60
C THR A 79 -2.55 -11.08 19.74
N ARG A 80 -3.44 -12.07 19.61
CA ARG A 80 -4.16 -12.61 20.76
C ARG A 80 -3.11 -13.19 21.71
N ASP A 81 -3.06 -12.66 22.93
CA ASP A 81 -2.47 -13.36 24.08
C ASP A 81 -3.16 -14.72 24.31
#